data_AF-S1N5X3-F1
#
_entry.id   AF-S1N5X3-F1
#
_cell.length_a   1.000
_cell.length_b   1.000
_cell.length_c   1.000
_cell.angle_alpha   90.00
_cell.angle_beta   90.00
_cell.angle_gamma   90.00
#
_symmetry.space_group_name_H-M   'P 1'
#
loop_
_entity.id
_entity.type
_entity.pdbx_description
1 polymer ?
#
loop_
_entity_poly.entity_id
_entity_poly.type
_entity_poly.pdbx_seq_one_letter_code
_entity_poly.pdbx_strand_id
1 'polypeptide(L)'
;MGKGIAVKPTAGVVYAPFDGKVTALLPSKHAIDLTNNQGVGLLIHIGKDTVELNGNHFEAYVSLNQLVKKGDKLLSFDIDQLVSEGYTVTTPIIITNTAEYSAVTFEDGNIKIEV
;
A
#
# COMPACT_ATOMS: atom_id res chain seq x y z
N MET A 1 -12.76 -8.23 0.19
CA MET A 1 -11.98 -7.22 0.94
C MET A 1 -11.55 -7.85 2.24
N GLY A 2 -10.25 -7.81 2.56
CA GLY A 2 -9.68 -8.59 3.66
C GLY A 2 -9.44 -7.78 4.94
N LYS A 3 -8.68 -8.37 5.87
CA LYS A 3 -8.28 -7.73 7.14
C LYS A 3 -7.06 -6.84 6.91
N GLY A 4 -6.99 -5.75 7.65
CA GLY A 4 -5.91 -4.78 7.54
C GLY A 4 -5.89 -3.79 8.68
N ILE A 5 -4.98 -2.83 8.58
CA ILE A 5 -4.86 -1.68 9.47
C ILE A 5 -4.91 -0.39 8.67
N ALA A 6 -5.26 0.71 9.32
CA ALA A 6 -5.12 2.05 8.76
C ALA A 6 -3.92 2.73 9.40
N VAL A 7 -3.02 3.29 8.58
CA VAL A 7 -1.84 4.01 9.03
C VAL A 7 -2.01 5.48 8.70
N LYS A 8 -1.74 6.37 9.65
CA LYS A 8 -1.60 7.80 9.38
C LYS A 8 -0.12 8.07 9.06
N PRO A 9 0.25 8.34 7.79
CA PRO A 9 1.64 8.53 7.41
C PRO A 9 2.20 9.82 8.01
N THR A 10 3.48 9.78 8.41
CA THR A 10 4.27 10.95 8.78
C THR A 10 5.20 11.42 7.66
N ALA A 11 5.32 10.62 6.59
CA ALA A 11 6.12 10.91 5.41
C ALA A 11 5.38 10.46 4.14
N GLY A 12 5.53 11.23 3.07
CA GLY A 12 4.87 11.03 1.78
C GLY A 12 5.53 9.98 0.90
N VAL A 13 5.87 8.82 1.46
CA VAL A 13 6.57 7.76 0.71
C VAL A 13 6.15 6.38 1.19
N VAL A 14 6.01 5.46 0.23
CA VAL A 14 5.72 4.06 0.48
C VAL A 14 6.93 3.23 0.09
N TYR A 15 7.37 2.39 1.03
CA TYR A 15 8.42 1.41 0.80
C TYR A 15 7.85 0.00 0.80
N ALA A 16 8.52 -0.91 0.09
CA ALA A 16 8.20 -2.32 0.12
C ALA A 16 8.39 -2.90 1.54
N PRO A 17 7.34 -3.46 2.17
CA PRO A 17 7.46 -4.04 3.50
C PRO A 17 8.14 -5.41 3.49
N PHE A 18 8.20 -6.07 2.33
CA PHE A 18 8.78 -7.39 2.12
C PHE A 18 9.32 -7.55 0.69
N ASP A 19 10.11 -8.60 0.47
CA ASP A 19 10.45 -9.10 -0.86
C ASP A 19 9.23 -9.65 -1.58
N GLY A 20 9.04 -9.28 -2.84
CA GLY A 20 7.89 -9.74 -3.62
C GLY A 20 7.80 -9.16 -5.02
N LYS A 21 6.58 -9.08 -5.53
CA LYS A 21 6.25 -8.61 -6.87
C LYS A 21 5.11 -7.61 -6.82
N VAL A 22 5.19 -6.56 -7.65
CA VAL A 22 4.09 -5.63 -7.89
C VAL A 22 3.02 -6.33 -8.73
N THR A 23 1.88 -6.61 -8.13
CA THR A 23 0.76 -7.33 -8.74
C THR A 23 -0.34 -6.42 -9.27
N ALA A 24 -0.46 -5.21 -8.75
CA ALA A 24 -1.26 -4.16 -9.36
C ALA A 24 -0.65 -2.78 -9.07
N LEU A 25 -0.74 -1.89 -10.06
CA LEU A 25 -0.43 -0.47 -9.92
C LEU A 25 -1.53 0.30 -10.65
N LEU A 26 -2.32 1.08 -9.91
CA LEU A 26 -3.44 1.80 -10.51
C LEU A 26 -2.92 2.98 -11.36
N PRO A 27 -3.62 3.37 -12.45
CA PRO A 27 -3.21 4.49 -13.30
C PRO A 27 -3.06 5.81 -12.54
N SER A 28 -3.93 6.05 -11.55
CA SER A 28 -3.86 7.22 -10.66
C SER A 28 -2.84 7.07 -9.54
N LYS A 29 -2.08 5.96 -9.47
CA LYS A 29 -0.94 5.71 -8.57
C LYS A 29 -1.21 5.81 -7.06
N HIS A 30 -2.44 6.10 -6.65
CA HIS A 30 -2.87 6.18 -5.25
C HIS A 30 -2.93 4.81 -4.56
N ALA A 31 -2.83 3.70 -5.30
CA ALA A 31 -2.84 2.36 -4.73
C ALA A 31 -1.83 1.43 -5.44
N ILE A 32 -1.23 0.55 -4.64
CA ILE A 32 -0.34 -0.51 -5.12
C ILE A 32 -0.67 -1.82 -4.41
N ASP A 33 -0.66 -2.91 -5.17
CA ASP A 33 -0.80 -4.27 -4.66
C ASP A 33 0.53 -5.01 -4.85
N LEU A 34 0.97 -5.69 -3.79
CA LEU A 34 2.18 -6.48 -3.74
C LEU A 34 1.85 -7.92 -3.35
N THR A 35 2.49 -8.89 -3.99
CA THR A 35 2.44 -10.28 -3.55
C THR A 35 3.84 -10.74 -3.14
N ASN A 36 3.96 -11.27 -1.91
CA ASN A 36 5.23 -11.82 -1.44
C ASN A 36 5.49 -13.22 -2.03
N ASN A 37 6.68 -13.76 -1.79
CA ASN A 37 7.06 -15.10 -2.30
C ASN A 37 6.24 -16.26 -1.70
N GLN A 38 5.49 -16.01 -0.62
CA GLN A 38 4.60 -16.98 0.03
C GLN A 38 3.14 -16.85 -0.44
N GLY A 39 2.86 -15.97 -1.41
CA GLY A 39 1.52 -15.76 -1.96
C GLY A 39 0.64 -14.79 -1.16
N VAL A 40 1.18 -14.12 -0.14
CA VAL A 40 0.45 -13.07 0.60
C VAL A 40 0.30 -11.84 -0.27
N GLY A 41 -0.95 -11.48 -0.58
CA GLY A 41 -1.30 -10.23 -1.23
C GLY A 41 -1.49 -9.09 -0.22
N LEU A 42 -0.87 -7.95 -0.48
CA LEU A 42 -0.92 -6.74 0.34
C LEU A 42 -1.27 -5.55 -0.55
N LEU A 43 -2.41 -4.92 -0.25
CA LEU A 43 -2.86 -3.67 -0.86
C LEU A 43 -2.50 -2.50 0.07
N ILE A 44 -1.82 -1.50 -0.49
CA ILE A 44 -1.58 -0.21 0.15
C ILE A 44 -2.39 0.83 -0.64
N HIS A 45 -3.40 1.41 0.01
CA HIS A 45 -4.31 2.40 -0.57
C HIS A 45 -4.08 3.74 0.11
N ILE A 46 -3.57 4.74 -0.60
CA ILE A 46 -3.15 6.02 -0.02
C ILE A 46 -4.33 6.97 0.03
N GLY A 47 -4.78 7.28 1.24
CA GLY A 47 -5.88 8.21 1.47
C GLY A 47 -7.25 7.68 1.06
N LYS A 48 -8.27 8.48 1.32
CA LYS A 48 -9.66 8.18 0.95
C LYS A 48 -10.05 9.02 -0.28
N ASP A 49 -10.71 8.39 -1.25
CA ASP A 49 -11.23 9.04 -2.48
C ASP A 49 -10.15 9.72 -3.36
N THR A 50 -8.86 9.46 -3.09
CA THR A 50 -7.70 10.01 -3.83
C THR A 50 -7.58 9.52 -5.27
N VAL A 51 -8.42 8.57 -5.69
CA VAL A 51 -8.56 8.18 -7.10
C VAL A 51 -8.98 9.36 -7.98
N GLU A 52 -9.76 10.30 -7.43
CA GLU A 52 -10.28 11.49 -8.12
C GLU A 52 -9.17 12.47 -8.54
N LEU A 53 -8.00 12.38 -7.91
CA LEU A 53 -6.82 13.19 -8.24
C LEU A 53 -6.16 12.76 -9.56
N ASN A 54 -6.57 11.63 -10.15
CA ASN A 54 -6.10 11.17 -11.45
C ASN A 54 -4.55 11.08 -11.56
N GLY A 55 -3.87 10.82 -10.43
CA GLY A 55 -2.41 10.73 -10.36
C GLY A 55 -1.69 12.03 -10.02
N ASN A 56 -2.40 13.15 -9.84
CA ASN A 56 -1.83 14.36 -9.29
C ASN A 56 -1.31 14.09 -7.86
N HIS A 57 -0.14 14.66 -7.55
CA HIS A 57 0.55 14.48 -6.27
C HIS A 57 1.05 13.07 -6.00
N PHE A 58 1.04 12.16 -6.98
CA PHE A 58 1.58 10.80 -6.85
C PHE A 58 2.68 10.52 -7.90
N GLU A 59 3.77 9.92 -7.45
CA GLU A 59 4.84 9.42 -8.31
C GLU A 59 5.12 7.94 -8.00
N ALA A 60 5.22 7.12 -9.05
CA ALA A 60 5.53 5.71 -8.94
C ALA A 60 6.97 5.45 -9.41
N TYR A 61 7.70 4.68 -8.62
CA TYR A 61 9.09 4.29 -8.88
C TYR A 61 9.22 2.84 -9.34
N VAL A 62 8.10 2.16 -9.45
CA VAL A 62 8.00 0.75 -9.84
C VAL A 62 6.96 0.58 -10.94
N SER A 63 7.07 -0.51 -11.67
CA SER A 63 6.13 -0.89 -12.73
C SER A 63 5.37 -2.17 -12.38
N LEU A 64 4.22 -2.38 -13.04
CA LEU A 64 3.50 -3.65 -12.94
C LEU A 64 4.41 -4.83 -13.29
N ASN A 65 4.29 -5.93 -12.56
CA ASN A 65 5.12 -7.13 -12.64
C ASN A 65 6.58 -6.99 -12.19
N GLN A 66 7.02 -5.83 -11.71
CA GLN A 66 8.37 -5.64 -11.21
C GLN A 66 8.59 -6.43 -9.91
N LEU A 67 9.77 -7.05 -9.77
CA LEU A 67 10.24 -7.62 -8.50
C LEU A 67 10.80 -6.51 -7.62
N VAL A 68 10.45 -6.54 -6.34
CA VAL A 68 10.88 -5.55 -5.34
C VAL A 68 11.50 -6.26 -4.14
N LYS A 69 12.44 -5.57 -3.50
CA LYS A 69 13.08 -5.96 -2.25
C LYS A 69 12.54 -5.14 -1.10
N LYS A 70 12.53 -5.72 0.10
CA LYS A 70 12.16 -4.98 1.31
C LYS A 70 12.98 -3.69 1.39
N GLY A 71 12.30 -2.56 1.58
CA GLY A 71 12.91 -1.24 1.63
C GLY A 71 13.00 -0.51 0.29
N ASP A 72 12.65 -1.14 -0.83
CA ASP A 72 12.59 -0.44 -2.13
C ASP A 72 11.50 0.64 -2.10
N LYS A 73 11.81 1.80 -2.70
CA LYS A 73 10.86 2.90 -2.86
C LYS A 73 9.82 2.51 -3.92
N LEU A 74 8.54 2.53 -3.54
CA LEU A 74 7.44 2.13 -4.43
C LEU A 74 6.72 3.34 -5.02
N LEU A 75 6.26 4.22 -4.13
CA LEU A 75 5.45 5.39 -4.43
C LEU A 75 5.90 6.55 -3.56
N SER A 76 5.75 7.77 -4.05
CA SER A 76 5.74 8.98 -3.22
C SER A 76 4.49 9.79 -3.49
N PHE A 77 4.11 10.57 -2.49
CA PHE A 77 2.96 11.44 -2.55
C PHE A 77 3.16 12.70 -1.72
N ASP A 78 2.50 13.79 -2.10
CA ASP A 78 2.61 15.06 -1.39
C ASP A 78 1.50 15.18 -0.33
N ILE A 79 1.88 15.03 0.95
CA ILE A 79 0.92 15.08 2.06
C ILE A 79 0.27 16.46 2.18
N ASP A 80 1.06 17.53 2.06
CA ASP A 80 0.58 18.90 2.24
C ASP A 80 -0.41 19.29 1.15
N GLN A 81 -0.13 18.93 -0.12
CA GLN A 81 -1.07 19.16 -1.23
C GLN A 81 -2.37 18.36 -1.04
N LEU A 82 -2.28 17.08 -0.70
CA LEU A 82 -3.46 16.25 -0.45
C LEU A 82 -4.36 16.83 0.65
N VAL A 83 -3.75 17.26 1.77
CA VAL A 83 -4.49 17.87 2.88
C VAL A 83 -5.06 19.24 2.50
N SER A 84 -4.32 20.05 1.74
CA SER A 84 -4.78 21.36 1.26
C SER A 84 -5.98 21.26 0.32
N GLU A 85 -6.09 20.16 -0.44
CA GLU A 85 -7.24 19.88 -1.31
C GLU A 85 -8.40 19.18 -0.58
N GLY A 86 -8.27 18.93 0.73
CA GLY A 86 -9.33 18.37 1.57
C GLY A 86 -9.36 16.84 1.64
N TYR A 87 -8.34 16.16 1.12
CA TYR A 87 -8.22 14.71 1.21
C TYR A 87 -7.57 14.28 2.54
N THR A 88 -7.98 13.11 3.04
CA THR A 88 -7.29 12.46 4.16
C THR A 88 -6.19 11.57 3.62
N VAL A 89 -5.03 11.60 4.28
CA VAL A 89 -3.87 10.75 3.97
C VAL A 89 -3.84 9.46 4.78
N THR A 90 -4.90 9.15 5.55
CA THR A 90 -4.99 7.84 6.22
C THR A 90 -4.95 6.73 5.18
N THR A 91 -3.95 5.86 5.28
CA THR A 91 -3.60 4.84 4.29
C THR A 91 -3.98 3.46 4.81
N PRO A 92 -5.06 2.84 4.30
CA PRO A 92 -5.31 1.42 4.52
C PRO A 92 -4.19 0.52 3.98
N ILE A 93 -3.77 -0.42 4.83
CA ILE A 93 -2.87 -1.52 4.49
C ILE A 93 -3.66 -2.82 4.71
N ILE A 94 -4.02 -3.50 3.64
CA ILE A 94 -5.00 -4.59 3.65
C ILE A 94 -4.37 -5.85 3.07
N ILE A 95 -4.49 -6.97 3.77
CA ILE A 95 -4.19 -8.28 3.19
C ILE A 95 -5.36 -8.66 2.27
N THR A 96 -5.10 -8.88 0.99
CA THR A 96 -6.18 -9.03 -0.01
C THR A 96 -6.78 -10.43 -0.03
N ASN A 97 -5.99 -11.44 0.33
CA ASN A 97 -6.36 -12.85 0.34
C ASN A 97 -6.48 -13.45 1.76
N THR A 98 -7.04 -12.70 2.71
CA THR A 98 -7.18 -13.16 4.11
C THR A 98 -7.96 -14.45 4.31
N ALA A 99 -8.79 -14.86 3.35
CA ALA A 99 -9.55 -16.10 3.45
C ALA A 99 -8.66 -17.35 3.34
N GLU A 100 -7.43 -17.21 2.84
CA GLU A 100 -6.47 -18.30 2.69
C GLU A 100 -5.64 -18.55 3.97
N TYR A 101 -5.83 -17.75 5.02
CA TYR A 101 -5.02 -17.78 6.24
C TYR A 101 -5.85 -18.06 7.49
N SER A 102 -5.28 -18.88 8.38
CA SER A 102 -5.91 -19.27 9.64
C SER A 102 -6.03 -18.08 10.60
N ALA A 103 -5.02 -17.20 10.64
CA ALA A 103 -5.05 -15.98 11.42
C ALA A 103 -4.25 -14.83 10.78
N VAL A 104 -4.71 -13.60 11.04
CA VAL A 104 -4.00 -12.35 10.73
C VAL A 104 -4.01 -11.52 11.99
N THR A 105 -2.82 -11.25 12.53
CA THR A 105 -2.61 -10.54 13.78
C THR A 105 -1.83 -9.25 13.55
N PHE A 106 -2.19 -8.21 14.30
CA PHE A 106 -1.59 -6.89 14.22
C PHE A 106 -0.97 -6.58 15.57
N GLU A 107 0.35 -6.42 15.61
CA GLU A 107 1.12 -6.10 16.82
C GLU A 107 1.86 -4.80 16.54
N ASP A 108 1.72 -3.78 17.41
CA ASP A 108 2.33 -2.44 17.32
C ASP A 108 3.34 -2.23 16.15
N GLY A 109 2.83 -1.78 15.00
CA GLY A 109 3.63 -1.48 13.80
C GLY A 109 3.96 -2.66 12.87
N ASN A 110 3.62 -3.89 13.24
CA ASN A 110 3.88 -5.13 12.50
C ASN A 110 2.60 -5.91 12.19
N ILE A 111 2.61 -6.60 11.05
CA ILE A 111 1.54 -7.52 10.61
C ILE A 111 2.13 -8.93 10.63
N LYS A 112 1.54 -9.85 11.39
CA LYS A 112 1.88 -11.28 11.41
C LYS A 112 0.75 -12.09 10.77
N ILE A 113 1.14 -13.11 10.00
CA ILE A 113 0.22 -13.94 9.21
C ILE A 113 0.56 -15.39 9.51
N GLU A 114 -0.44 -16.16 9.92
CA GLU A 114 -0.33 -17.58 10.24
C GLU A 114 -1.08 -18.39 9.16
N VAL A 115 -0.34 -19.32 8.53
CA VAL A 115 -0.85 -20.28 7.55
C VAL A 115 -1.39 -21.50 8.27
#